data_AF-A0A397VIC9-F1
#
_entry.id   AF-A0A397VIC9-F1
#
_cell.length_a   1.000
_cell.length_b   1.000
_cell.length_c   1.000
_cell.angle_alpha   90.00
_cell.angle_beta   90.00
_cell.angle_gamma   90.00
#
_symmetry.space_group_name_H-M   'P 1'
#
loop_
_entity.id
_entity.type
_entity.pdbx_description
1 polymer ?
#
loop_
_entity_poly.entity_id
_entity_poly.type
_entity_poly.pdbx_seq_one_letter_code
_entity_poly.pdbx_strand_id
1 'polypeptide(L)'
;MPIVYSFGTSCLSPIDNSTVFLIGGRTWIANTNSYLNTSSVYKFNSKTSQWTTPTINNFNSNFTSRSEIQAVIDNNGKIFIFGGDNFVDPTTTPIFNYYKDMNILDITTMTWSTQTQSQSVLPDFAYTATLLPNGLIVYIGGASGSITGIISNNMSQIQVFDTNFYTWSTKVMYIIDIIYDNNYTKFFCKYMFLFSLLVVLQ
;
A
#
# COMPACT_ATOMS: atom_id res chain seq x y z
N MET A 1 -5.77 -24.52 3.48
CA MET A 1 -5.17 -23.86 2.31
C MET A 1 -3.66 -23.77 2.57
N PRO A 2 -2.81 -24.69 2.05
CA PRO A 2 -1.37 -24.61 2.26
C PRO A 2 -0.77 -23.66 1.22
N ILE A 3 -0.98 -22.36 1.46
CA ILE A 3 -0.43 -21.27 0.65
C ILE A 3 0.45 -20.46 1.56
N VAL A 4 1.70 -20.26 1.16
CA VAL A 4 2.54 -19.25 1.80
C VAL A 4 2.20 -17.91 1.14
N TYR A 5 2.12 -16.87 1.95
CA TYR A 5 1.74 -15.52 1.54
C TYR A 5 2.79 -14.53 2.05
N SER A 6 3.29 -13.65 1.18
CA SER A 6 4.29 -12.63 1.55
C SER A 6 4.10 -11.32 0.78
N PHE A 7 4.61 -10.22 1.35
CA PHE A 7 4.66 -8.89 0.71
C PHE A 7 3.33 -8.33 0.21
N GLY A 8 2.20 -8.86 0.68
CA GLY A 8 0.89 -8.25 0.47
C GLY A 8 0.45 -7.43 1.67
N THR A 9 -0.81 -7.02 1.66
CA THR A 9 -1.37 -6.15 2.70
C THR A 9 -2.67 -6.70 3.25
N SER A 10 -3.05 -6.26 4.45
CA SER A 10 -4.35 -6.59 5.04
C SER A 10 -5.01 -5.38 5.67
N CYS A 11 -6.35 -5.38 5.70
CA CYS A 11 -7.14 -4.39 6.42
C CYS A 11 -8.40 -5.01 7.02
N LEU A 12 -8.87 -4.46 8.15
CA LEU A 12 -10.09 -4.89 8.82
C LEU A 12 -11.30 -4.11 8.28
N SER A 13 -12.37 -4.82 7.96
CA SER A 13 -13.65 -4.21 7.57
C SER A 13 -14.23 -3.38 8.72
N PRO A 14 -14.45 -2.06 8.55
CA PRO A 14 -15.12 -1.23 9.54
C PRO A 14 -16.63 -1.48 9.59
N ILE A 15 -17.18 -2.18 8.58
CA ILE A 15 -18.62 -2.44 8.46
C ILE A 15 -19.07 -3.54 9.43
N ASP A 16 -18.27 -4.60 9.58
CA ASP A 16 -18.63 -5.76 10.40
C ASP A 16 -17.65 -6.08 11.54
N ASN A 17 -16.51 -5.36 11.60
CA ASN A 17 -15.42 -5.52 12.56
C ASN A 17 -14.97 -6.97 12.76
N SER A 18 -15.12 -7.82 11.75
CA SER A 18 -14.79 -9.25 11.85
C SER A 18 -14.22 -9.85 10.57
N THR A 19 -14.40 -9.19 9.43
CA THR A 19 -13.80 -9.59 8.16
C THR A 19 -12.48 -8.87 7.94
N VAL A 20 -11.40 -9.62 7.83
CA VAL A 20 -10.09 -9.12 7.40
C VAL A 20 -9.92 -9.41 5.92
N PHE A 21 -9.61 -8.38 5.14
CA PHE A 21 -9.23 -8.53 3.74
C PHE A 21 -7.72 -8.70 3.65
N LEU A 22 -7.28 -9.68 2.86
CA LEU A 22 -5.89 -9.91 2.49
C LEU A 22 -5.76 -9.64 0.98
N ILE A 23 -4.89 -8.73 0.57
CA ILE A 23 -4.88 -8.15 -0.78
C ILE A 23 -3.47 -8.13 -1.37
N GLY A 24 -3.35 -8.55 -2.62
CA GLY A 24 -2.10 -8.67 -3.36
C GLY A 24 -1.23 -9.78 -2.79
N GLY A 25 0.06 -9.52 -2.71
CA GLY A 25 1.09 -10.42 -2.19
C GLY A 25 1.50 -11.51 -3.16
N ARG A 26 2.65 -12.10 -2.87
CA ARG A 26 3.17 -13.27 -3.58
C ARG A 26 2.65 -14.51 -2.86
N THR A 27 1.99 -15.37 -3.63
CA THR A 27 1.55 -16.68 -3.13
C THR A 27 2.34 -17.79 -3.78
N TRP A 28 2.66 -18.85 -3.03
CA TRP A 28 3.27 -20.05 -3.60
C TRP A 28 2.81 -21.32 -2.88
N ILE A 29 2.90 -22.44 -3.60
CA ILE A 29 2.63 -23.77 -3.05
C ILE A 29 3.74 -24.10 -2.04
N ALA A 30 3.33 -24.49 -0.83
CA ALA A 30 4.27 -24.97 0.17
C ALA A 30 5.07 -26.17 -0.37
N ASN A 31 6.39 -26.16 -0.17
CA ASN A 31 7.32 -27.24 -0.54
C ASN A 31 7.63 -27.41 -2.03
N THR A 32 7.06 -26.60 -2.94
CA THR A 32 7.42 -26.66 -4.38
C THR A 32 8.05 -25.37 -4.92
N ASN A 33 8.13 -24.31 -4.11
CA ASN A 33 8.59 -22.96 -4.50
C ASN A 33 7.92 -22.44 -5.79
N SER A 34 6.72 -22.91 -6.10
CA SER A 34 6.00 -22.53 -7.33
C SER A 34 5.00 -21.43 -7.00
N TYR A 35 5.16 -20.26 -7.64
CA TYR A 35 4.23 -19.15 -7.50
C TYR A 35 2.82 -19.53 -7.96
N LEU A 36 1.83 -19.06 -7.22
CA LEU A 36 0.41 -19.19 -7.50
C LEU A 36 -0.17 -17.81 -7.80
N ASN A 37 -1.01 -17.75 -8.82
CA ASN A 37 -1.80 -16.57 -9.17
C ASN A 37 -3.29 -16.90 -8.98
N THR A 38 -3.67 -17.37 -7.78
CA THR A 38 -5.00 -17.98 -7.55
C THR A 38 -6.07 -16.96 -7.17
N SER A 39 -5.73 -15.95 -6.38
CA SER A 39 -6.56 -14.77 -6.14
C SER A 39 -5.68 -13.61 -5.67
N SER A 40 -6.10 -12.39 -5.97
CA SER A 40 -5.47 -11.18 -5.40
C SER A 40 -6.19 -10.67 -4.16
N VAL A 41 -7.36 -11.22 -3.82
CA VAL A 41 -8.13 -10.81 -2.64
C VAL A 41 -8.69 -12.04 -1.95
N TYR A 42 -8.47 -12.13 -0.64
CA TYR A 42 -9.09 -13.12 0.23
C TYR A 42 -9.78 -12.42 1.40
N LYS A 43 -10.83 -13.05 1.93
CA LYS A 43 -11.54 -12.63 3.14
C LYS A 43 -11.35 -13.67 4.23
N PHE A 44 -10.83 -13.26 5.38
CA PHE A 44 -10.83 -14.04 6.59
C PHE A 44 -11.93 -13.55 7.53
N ASN A 45 -12.87 -14.42 7.88
CA ASN A 45 -13.85 -14.13 8.91
C ASN A 45 -13.30 -14.62 10.25
N SER A 46 -13.02 -13.68 11.17
CA SER A 46 -12.48 -13.99 12.50
C SER A 46 -13.45 -14.75 13.40
N LYS A 47 -14.77 -14.60 13.21
CA LYS A 47 -15.79 -15.29 14.02
C LYS A 47 -15.90 -16.76 13.66
N THR A 48 -15.82 -17.08 12.37
CA THR A 48 -15.89 -18.47 11.88
C THR A 48 -14.51 -19.10 11.66
N SER A 49 -13.44 -18.31 11.72
CA SER A 49 -12.06 -18.70 11.39
C SER A 49 -11.93 -19.31 9.99
N GLN A 50 -12.67 -18.76 9.02
CA GLN A 50 -12.72 -19.27 7.65
C GLN A 50 -12.22 -18.25 6.64
N TRP A 51 -11.43 -18.76 5.67
CA TRP A 51 -11.03 -18.03 4.48
C TRP A 51 -12.01 -18.25 3.35
N THR A 52 -12.34 -17.20 2.61
CA THR A 52 -13.16 -17.24 1.40
C THR A 52 -12.55 -16.34 0.32
N THR A 53 -12.77 -16.69 -0.94
CA THR A 53 -12.42 -15.82 -2.07
C THR A 53 -13.68 -15.06 -2.49
N PRO A 54 -13.70 -13.72 -2.39
CA PRO A 54 -14.85 -12.95 -2.86
C PRO A 54 -14.92 -12.91 -4.39
N THR A 55 -16.14 -12.89 -4.92
CA THR A 55 -16.39 -12.42 -6.30
C THR A 55 -16.34 -10.89 -6.31
N ILE A 56 -15.52 -10.31 -7.18
CA ILE A 56 -15.35 -8.86 -7.31
C ILE A 56 -15.79 -8.43 -8.71
N ASN A 57 -16.70 -7.48 -8.77
CA ASN A 57 -17.17 -6.89 -10.02
C ASN A 57 -16.08 -5.98 -10.61
N ASN A 58 -15.87 -6.06 -11.93
CA ASN A 58 -14.90 -5.24 -12.68
C ASN A 58 -13.45 -5.34 -12.17
N PHE A 59 -13.05 -6.50 -11.63
CA PHE A 59 -11.69 -6.70 -11.12
C PHE A 59 -10.64 -6.46 -12.22
N ASN A 60 -9.63 -5.63 -11.90
CA ASN A 60 -8.50 -5.37 -12.79
C ASN A 60 -7.51 -6.55 -12.75
N SER A 61 -7.47 -7.35 -13.82
CA SER A 61 -6.56 -8.50 -13.92
C SER A 61 -5.06 -8.13 -13.87
N ASN A 62 -4.69 -6.88 -14.18
CA ASN A 62 -3.31 -6.40 -14.07
C ASN A 62 -2.86 -6.17 -12.62
N PHE A 63 -3.77 -6.27 -11.63
CA PHE A 63 -3.42 -6.22 -10.21
C PHE A 63 -2.89 -7.57 -9.68
N THR A 64 -2.90 -8.63 -10.50
CA THR A 64 -2.48 -9.97 -10.09
C THR A 64 -1.05 -10.00 -9.55
N SER A 65 -0.86 -10.64 -8.38
CA SER A 65 0.45 -10.86 -7.73
C SER A 65 1.24 -9.60 -7.40
N ARG A 66 0.51 -8.51 -7.16
CA ARG A 66 1.07 -7.23 -6.77
C ARG A 66 1.54 -7.23 -5.32
N SER A 67 2.81 -6.95 -5.09
CA SER A 67 3.46 -6.95 -3.78
C SER A 67 4.03 -5.58 -3.40
N GLU A 68 4.54 -5.48 -2.18
CA GLU A 68 5.16 -4.28 -1.61
C GLU A 68 4.20 -3.07 -1.58
N ILE A 69 2.93 -3.37 -1.28
CA ILE A 69 1.81 -2.43 -1.20
C ILE A 69 1.31 -2.26 0.23
N GLN A 70 0.60 -1.16 0.50
CA GLN A 70 -0.19 -0.99 1.72
C GLN A 70 -1.62 -0.56 1.40
N ALA A 71 -2.59 -1.32 1.90
CA ALA A 71 -4.01 -1.00 1.83
C ALA A 71 -4.44 -0.16 3.03
N VAL A 72 -5.26 0.85 2.78
CA VAL A 72 -5.98 1.60 3.81
C VAL A 72 -7.47 1.57 3.49
N ILE A 73 -8.32 1.54 4.51
CA ILE A 73 -9.77 1.44 4.36
C ILE A 73 -10.45 2.62 5.06
N ASP A 74 -11.39 3.27 4.38
CA ASP A 74 -12.22 4.32 4.97
C ASP A 74 -13.45 3.73 5.69
N ASN A 75 -14.13 4.57 6.48
CA ASN A 75 -15.33 4.16 7.21
C ASN A 75 -16.52 3.78 6.31
N ASN A 76 -16.46 4.12 5.02
CA ASN A 76 -17.47 3.74 4.03
C ASN A 76 -17.17 2.38 3.39
N GLY A 77 -16.05 1.73 3.75
CA GLY A 77 -15.66 0.44 3.21
C GLY A 77 -14.92 0.52 1.87
N LYS A 78 -14.36 1.68 1.51
CA LYS A 78 -13.48 1.79 0.34
C LYS A 78 -12.05 1.50 0.76
N ILE A 79 -11.47 0.46 0.16
CA ILE A 79 -10.07 0.08 0.33
C ILE A 79 -9.27 0.73 -0.80
N PHE A 80 -8.29 1.54 -0.45
CA PHE A 80 -7.38 2.21 -1.37
C PHE A 80 -6.02 1.49 -1.37
N ILE A 81 -5.53 1.13 -2.55
CA ILE A 81 -4.23 0.50 -2.76
C ILE A 81 -3.53 1.22 -3.91
N PHE A 82 -2.35 1.79 -3.65
CA PHE A 82 -1.57 2.48 -4.67
C PHE A 82 -0.39 1.64 -5.15
N GLY A 83 -0.09 1.69 -6.44
CA GLY A 83 1.14 1.13 -6.99
C GLY A 83 1.38 -0.33 -6.63
N GLY A 84 2.61 -0.68 -6.31
CA GLY A 84 3.12 -2.02 -6.02
C GLY A 84 4.10 -2.48 -7.08
N ASP A 85 4.79 -3.58 -6.80
CA ASP A 85 5.60 -4.30 -7.77
C ASP A 85 4.95 -5.65 -8.13
N ASN A 86 5.36 -6.23 -9.25
CA ASN A 86 5.08 -7.63 -9.57
C ASN A 86 6.38 -8.28 -10.02
N PHE A 87 6.72 -9.39 -9.37
CA PHE A 87 7.88 -10.21 -9.69
C PHE A 87 7.55 -11.18 -10.84
N VAL A 88 8.17 -10.96 -12.01
CA VAL A 88 7.78 -11.64 -13.25
C VAL A 88 8.59 -12.93 -13.51
N ASP A 89 9.90 -12.98 -13.21
CA ASP A 89 10.74 -14.14 -13.53
C ASP A 89 12.02 -14.23 -12.65
N PRO A 90 12.35 -15.40 -12.07
CA PRO A 90 13.61 -15.65 -11.36
C PRO A 90 14.80 -16.15 -12.21
N THR A 91 14.68 -16.38 -13.52
CA THR A 91 15.58 -17.32 -14.21
C THR A 91 16.89 -16.77 -14.82
N THR A 92 17.27 -15.51 -14.60
CA THR A 92 18.70 -15.06 -14.68
C THR A 92 18.90 -13.62 -14.19
N THR A 93 17.88 -12.77 -14.32
CA THR A 93 17.82 -11.43 -13.74
C THR A 93 16.40 -11.15 -13.24
N PRO A 94 16.21 -10.73 -11.98
CA PRO A 94 14.87 -10.48 -11.45
C PRO A 94 14.23 -9.29 -12.19
N ILE A 95 13.14 -9.56 -12.91
CA ILE A 95 12.36 -8.54 -13.60
C ILE A 95 11.16 -8.18 -12.73
N PHE A 96 11.02 -6.88 -12.47
CA PHE A 96 9.88 -6.31 -11.75
C PHE A 96 9.11 -5.38 -12.67
N ASN A 97 7.78 -5.51 -12.66
CA ASN A 97 6.90 -4.48 -13.15
C ASN A 97 6.51 -3.56 -11.99
N TYR A 98 6.64 -2.26 -12.19
CA TYR A 98 6.25 -1.25 -11.19
C TYR A 98 4.99 -0.54 -11.65
N TYR A 99 4.05 -0.37 -10.74
CA TYR A 99 2.75 0.17 -11.04
C TYR A 99 2.54 1.52 -10.36
N LYS A 100 1.78 2.40 -11.01
CA LYS A 100 1.46 3.77 -10.56
C LYS A 100 -0.03 4.08 -10.57
N ASP A 101 -0.86 3.04 -10.59
CA ASP A 101 -2.31 3.14 -10.57
C ASP A 101 -2.85 3.08 -9.13
N MET A 102 -3.90 3.85 -8.88
CA MET A 102 -4.71 3.76 -7.67
C MET A 102 -5.81 2.74 -7.90
N ASN A 103 -5.85 1.71 -7.07
CA ASN A 103 -6.87 0.67 -7.10
C ASN A 103 -7.77 0.81 -5.88
N ILE A 104 -9.08 0.73 -6.12
CA ILE A 104 -10.09 0.98 -5.10
C ILE A 104 -11.11 -0.16 -5.11
N LEU A 105 -11.24 -0.85 -3.99
CA LEU A 105 -12.26 -1.88 -3.77
C LEU A 105 -13.31 -1.32 -2.80
N ASP A 106 -14.54 -1.16 -3.28
CA ASP A 106 -15.70 -0.90 -2.44
C ASP A 106 -16.24 -2.23 -1.91
N ILE A 107 -16.11 -2.49 -0.60
CA ILE A 107 -16.53 -3.77 -0.01
C ILE A 107 -18.05 -3.87 0.21
N THR A 108 -18.79 -2.77 0.08
CA THR A 108 -20.25 -2.77 0.22
C THR A 108 -20.93 -3.28 -1.05
N THR A 109 -20.35 -2.94 -2.21
CA THR A 109 -20.83 -3.39 -3.53
C THR A 109 -19.95 -4.47 -4.16
N MET A 110 -18.81 -4.78 -3.53
CA MET A 110 -17.77 -5.66 -4.06
C MET A 110 -17.33 -5.26 -5.47
N THR A 111 -17.14 -3.96 -5.69
CA THR A 111 -16.77 -3.39 -7.00
C THR A 111 -15.36 -2.85 -6.97
N TRP A 112 -14.57 -3.22 -7.98
CA TRP A 112 -13.23 -2.71 -8.20
C TRP A 112 -13.24 -1.54 -9.18
N SER A 113 -12.41 -0.54 -8.92
CA SER A 113 -12.11 0.53 -9.86
C SER A 113 -10.61 0.84 -9.85
N THR A 114 -10.10 1.26 -11.00
CA THR A 114 -8.70 1.63 -11.16
C THR A 114 -8.62 3.02 -11.76
N GLN A 115 -7.82 3.88 -11.15
CA GLN A 115 -7.51 5.22 -11.62
C GLN A 115 -6.04 5.28 -11.99
N THR A 116 -5.76 5.57 -13.25
CA THR A 116 -4.40 5.87 -13.71
C THR A 116 -4.03 7.28 -13.24
N GLN A 117 -2.80 7.42 -12.76
CA GLN A 117 -2.29 8.70 -12.25
C GLN A 117 -1.20 9.21 -13.19
N SER A 118 -1.24 10.50 -13.49
CA SER A 118 -0.27 11.17 -14.38
C SER A 118 0.96 11.69 -13.63
N GLN A 119 0.96 11.63 -12.30
CA GLN A 119 2.01 12.22 -11.48
C GLN A 119 3.25 11.31 -11.43
N SER A 120 4.41 11.86 -11.78
CA SER A 120 5.66 11.10 -11.96
C SER A 120 6.31 10.65 -10.64
N VAL A 121 6.06 11.38 -9.55
CA VAL A 121 6.86 11.37 -8.31
C VAL A 121 6.22 10.57 -7.16
N LEU A 122 5.38 9.60 -7.48
CA LEU A 122 4.73 8.80 -6.45
C LEU A 122 5.64 7.64 -5.99
N PRO A 123 5.65 7.28 -4.70
CA PRO A 123 6.33 6.08 -4.24
C PRO A 123 5.55 4.87 -4.73
N ASP A 124 6.16 4.12 -5.64
CA ASP A 124 5.46 3.04 -6.32
C ASP A 124 5.35 1.82 -5.41
N PHE A 125 6.33 1.54 -4.54
CA PHE A 125 6.32 0.35 -3.66
C PHE A 125 7.12 0.55 -2.37
N ALA A 126 6.98 -0.39 -1.43
CA ALA A 126 7.66 -0.41 -0.13
C ALA A 126 7.48 0.86 0.73
N TYR A 127 6.39 1.59 0.48
CA TYR A 127 6.01 2.77 1.25
C TYR A 127 5.13 2.40 2.43
N THR A 128 4.91 3.37 3.32
CA THR A 128 3.82 3.31 4.30
C THR A 128 2.68 4.25 3.91
N ALA A 129 1.43 3.85 4.16
CA ALA A 129 0.23 4.63 3.90
C ALA A 129 -0.64 4.73 5.16
N THR A 130 -1.17 5.92 5.46
CA THR A 130 -2.06 6.13 6.62
C THR A 130 -3.21 7.04 6.23
N LEU A 131 -4.44 6.56 6.41
CA LEU A 131 -5.65 7.36 6.22
C LEU A 131 -5.90 8.24 7.46
N LEU A 132 -6.08 9.53 7.23
CA LEU A 132 -6.42 10.52 8.25
C LEU A 132 -7.94 10.73 8.34
N PRO A 133 -8.45 11.23 9.48
CA PRO A 133 -9.89 11.48 9.67
C PRO A 133 -10.51 12.46 8.67
N ASN A 134 -9.71 13.32 8.04
CA ASN A 134 -10.15 14.27 7.02
C ASN A 134 -10.22 13.69 5.60
N GLY A 135 -9.97 12.38 5.42
CA GLY A 135 -10.00 11.72 4.11
C GLY A 135 -8.70 11.87 3.31
N LEU A 136 -7.61 12.29 3.94
CA LEU A 136 -6.30 12.30 3.30
C LEU A 136 -5.54 11.01 3.61
N ILE A 137 -4.99 10.35 2.59
CA ILE A 137 -4.04 9.25 2.75
C ILE A 137 -2.64 9.83 2.60
N VAL A 138 -1.83 9.70 3.65
CA VAL A 138 -0.44 10.15 3.69
C VAL A 138 0.47 8.99 3.35
N TYR A 139 1.34 9.18 2.36
CA TYR A 139 2.34 8.21 1.92
C TYR A 139 3.74 8.65 2.36
N ILE A 140 4.44 7.79 3.09
CA ILE A 140 5.78 8.08 3.65
C ILE A 140 6.76 6.97 3.26
N GLY A 141 7.92 7.38 2.73
CA GLY A 141 9.00 6.48 2.35
C GLY A 141 8.76 5.76 1.02
N GLY A 142 9.30 4.55 0.91
CA GLY A 142 9.22 3.72 -0.29
C GLY A 142 10.14 4.14 -1.42
N ALA A 143 9.99 3.45 -2.54
CA ALA A 143 10.82 3.62 -3.73
C ALA A 143 9.96 3.62 -4.99
N SER A 144 10.56 4.15 -6.06
CA SER A 144 9.96 4.21 -7.38
C SER A 144 10.87 3.47 -8.35
N GLY A 145 10.29 2.55 -9.10
CA GLY A 145 11.06 1.67 -9.99
C GLY A 145 10.90 2.08 -11.45
N SER A 146 11.96 1.93 -12.23
CA SER A 146 11.95 2.12 -13.67
C SER A 146 12.88 1.13 -14.37
N ILE A 147 12.88 1.14 -15.70
CA ILE A 147 13.81 0.36 -16.52
C ILE A 147 15.28 0.68 -16.17
N THR A 148 15.57 1.90 -15.68
CA THR A 148 16.93 2.34 -15.35
C THR A 148 17.33 2.06 -13.89
N GLY A 149 16.45 1.48 -13.07
CA GLY A 149 16.73 1.10 -11.69
C GLY A 149 15.67 1.56 -10.69
N ILE A 150 16.00 1.41 -9.41
CA ILE A 150 15.15 1.79 -8.27
C ILE A 150 15.66 3.11 -7.68
N ILE A 151 14.76 4.06 -7.47
CA ILE A 151 15.07 5.36 -6.87
C ILE A 151 14.32 5.45 -5.53
N SER A 152 15.04 5.70 -4.43
CA SER A 152 14.42 5.96 -3.14
C SER A 152 13.77 7.36 -3.13
N ASN A 153 12.58 7.46 -2.55
CA ASN A 153 11.87 8.74 -2.49
C ASN A 153 12.49 9.68 -1.47
N ASN A 154 12.52 10.97 -1.79
CA ASN A 154 13.01 12.00 -0.89
C ASN A 154 12.02 12.18 0.27
N MET A 155 12.48 11.94 1.51
CA MET A 155 11.65 12.07 2.71
C MET A 155 11.20 13.51 3.01
N SER A 156 11.76 14.53 2.35
CA SER A 156 11.27 15.91 2.42
C SER A 156 10.00 16.13 1.59
N GLN A 157 9.59 15.17 0.76
CA GLN A 157 8.39 15.24 -0.07
C GLN A 157 7.41 14.16 0.37
N ILE A 158 6.29 14.60 0.96
CA ILE A 158 5.23 13.71 1.41
C ILE A 158 4.11 13.73 0.36
N GLN A 159 3.81 12.57 -0.19
CA GLN A 159 2.70 12.42 -1.14
C GLN A 159 1.40 12.20 -0.37
N VAL A 160 0.34 12.88 -0.80
CA VAL A 160 -0.96 12.84 -0.15
C VAL A 160 -2.03 12.60 -1.20
N PHE A 161 -2.90 11.62 -0.97
CA PHE A 161 -4.08 11.34 -1.79
C PHE A 161 -5.34 11.79 -1.07
N ASP A 162 -6.17 12.60 -1.73
CA ASP A 162 -7.46 13.01 -1.23
C ASP A 162 -8.55 12.03 -1.69
N THR A 163 -9.20 11.33 -0.74
CA THR A 163 -10.22 10.32 -1.05
C THR A 163 -11.56 10.89 -1.47
N ASN A 164 -11.80 12.19 -1.25
CA ASN A 164 -13.04 12.86 -1.65
C ASN A 164 -12.96 13.33 -3.10
N PHE A 165 -11.82 13.90 -3.47
CA PHE A 165 -11.59 14.43 -4.82
C PHE A 165 -10.85 13.45 -5.74
N TYR A 166 -10.29 12.37 -5.21
CA TYR A 166 -9.47 11.39 -5.93
C TYR A 166 -8.26 12.03 -6.63
N THR A 167 -7.61 12.96 -5.92
CA THR A 167 -6.46 13.71 -6.45
C THR A 167 -5.25 13.55 -5.55
N TRP A 168 -4.08 13.65 -6.16
CA TRP A 168 -2.81 13.63 -5.46
C TRP A 168 -2.26 15.05 -5.28
N SER A 169 -1.54 15.26 -4.19
CA SER A 169 -0.76 16.47 -3.94
C SER A 169 0.55 16.10 -3.23
N THR A 170 1.55 16.97 -3.38
CA THR A 170 2.83 16.83 -2.67
C THR A 170 2.94 17.91 -1.62
N LYS A 171 3.25 17.52 -0.38
CA LYS A 171 3.58 18.43 0.71
C LYS A 171 5.10 18.41 0.90
N VAL A 172 5.75 19.55 0.74
CA VAL A 172 7.18 19.70 1.00
C VAL A 172 7.38 20.05 2.47
N MET A 173 8.11 19.22 3.19
CA MET A 173 8.53 19.49 4.55
C MET A 173 9.98 19.99 4.56
N TYR A 174 10.21 21.09 5.26
CA TYR A 174 11.56 21.50 5.61
C TYR A 174 11.99 20.68 6.82
N ILE A 175 13.01 19.84 6.64
CA ILE A 175 13.65 19.15 7.76
C ILE A 175 14.27 20.24 8.64
N ILE A 176 13.79 20.39 9.88
CA ILE A 176 14.54 21.13 10.89
C ILE A 176 15.69 20.21 11.27
N ASP A 177 16.91 20.65 10.99
CA ASP A 177 18.13 19.86 11.12
C ASP A 177 18.16 19.09 12.44
N ILE A 178 18.49 17.81 12.35
CA ILE A 178 18.87 17.01 13.51
C ILE A 178 20.22 17.58 13.96
N ILE A 179 20.20 18.44 14.99
CA ILE A 179 21.42 18.84 15.68
C ILE A 179 21.98 17.56 16.31
N TYR A 180 23.08 17.06 15.73
CA TYR A 180 23.90 16.03 16.36
C TYR A 180 24.64 16.70 17.52
N ASP A 181 24.12 16.57 18.74
CA ASP A 181 24.94 16.74 19.94
C ASP A 181 25.64 15.41 20.22
N ASN A 182 26.97 15.44 20.24
CA ASN A 182 27.83 14.27 20.44
C ASN A 182 27.83 13.74 21.89
N ASN A 183 26.96 14.27 22.75
CA ASN A 183 26.86 13.86 24.14
C ASN A 183 25.46 13.31 24.44
N TYR A 184 25.39 11.97 24.51
CA TYR A 184 24.30 11.14 25.02
C TYR A 184 23.10 10.86 24.08
N THR A 185 23.08 9.59 23.68
CA THR A 185 22.08 8.83 22.92
C THR A 185 20.62 9.00 23.34
N LYS A 186 19.78 9.24 22.30
CA LYS A 186 18.41 8.72 22.06
C LYS A 186 17.30 9.17 23.03
N PHE A 187 16.44 10.08 22.57
CA PHE A 187 15.01 9.85 22.27
C PHE A 187 14.30 11.18 21.98
N PHE A 188 14.50 11.77 20.79
CA PHE A 188 13.67 12.92 20.37
C PHE A 188 13.24 12.90 18.88
N CYS A 189 13.52 11.82 18.14
CA CYS A 189 13.10 11.73 16.72
C CYS A 189 11.63 11.33 16.51
N LYS A 190 10.97 10.69 17.48
CA LYS A 190 9.58 10.21 17.27
C LYS A 190 8.53 11.32 17.40
N TYR A 191 8.83 12.39 18.13
CA TYR A 191 7.88 13.48 18.40
C TYR A 191 7.96 14.62 17.40
N MET A 192 9.14 14.92 16.84
CA MET A 192 9.30 16.06 15.93
C MET A 192 8.71 15.79 14.54
N PHE A 193 8.78 14.54 14.04
CA PHE A 193 8.18 14.13 12.77
C PHE A 193 6.64 14.12 12.80
N LEU A 194 6.05 13.74 13.95
CA LEU A 194 4.59 13.71 14.10
C LEU A 194 4.01 15.12 14.24
N PHE A 195 4.70 16.01 14.97
CA PHE A 195 4.22 17.35 15.23
C PHE A 195 4.24 18.23 13.98
N SER A 196 5.28 18.15 13.15
CA SER A 196 5.32 18.86 11.87
C SER A 196 4.34 18.29 10.84
N LEU A 197 4.09 16.98 10.86
CA LEU A 197 3.08 16.35 10.00
C LEU A 197 1.65 16.79 10.37
N LEU A 198 1.35 16.94 11.67
CA LEU A 198 0.05 17.42 12.14
C LEU A 198 -0.22 18.89 11.80
N VAL A 199 0.81 19.76 11.80
CA VAL A 199 0.67 21.19 11.50
C VAL A 199 0.49 21.45 9.99
N VAL A 200 1.00 20.57 9.12
CA VAL A 200 0.92 20.74 7.65
C VAL A 200 -0.33 20.08 7.04
N LEU A 201 -0.98 19.18 7.78
CA LEU A 201 -2.16 18.42 7.34
C LEU A 201 -3.49 18.89 7.96
N GLN A 202 -3.45 19.97 8.75
CA GLN A 202 -4.62 20.77 9.14
C GLN A 202 -4.88 21.88 8.12
#